data_AF-D5VI40-F1
#
_entry.id   AF-D5VI40-F1
#
_cell.length_a   1.000
_cell.length_b   1.000
_cell.length_c   1.000
_cell.angle_alpha   90.00
_cell.angle_beta   90.00
_cell.angle_gamma   90.00
#
_symmetry.space_group_name_H-M   'P 1'
#
loop_
_entity.id
_entity.type
_entity.pdbx_description
1 polymer ?
#
loop_
_entity_poly.entity_id
_entity_poly.type
_entity_poly.pdbx_seq_one_letter_code
_entity_poly.pdbx_strand_id
1 'polypeptide(L)'
;MTGNEGNSGGSWADPDDAPEWTDDMFERAEFSIGDRVIRPANGTLTKPGRPKSERPKRQVTLRLDQDVLDKLRESGPGWQSRANEILKKAVGA
;
A
#
# COMPACT_ATOMS: atom_id res chain seq x y z
N MET A 1 27.61 10.74 32.23
CA MET A 1 26.67 11.54 31.43
C MET A 1 25.27 11.33 32.00
N THR A 2 24.57 12.43 32.23
CA THR A 2 23.32 12.59 32.98
C THR A 2 22.14 11.86 32.34
N GLY A 3 21.38 11.10 33.14
CA GLY A 3 20.10 10.51 32.74
C GLY A 3 19.02 11.59 32.73
N ASN A 4 18.28 11.69 31.63
CA ASN A 4 17.18 12.64 31.46
C ASN A 4 15.93 12.08 32.14
N GLU A 5 15.43 12.76 33.17
CA GLU A 5 14.16 12.45 33.81
C GLU A 5 13.01 12.65 32.81
N GLY A 6 12.36 11.55 32.45
CA GLY A 6 11.18 11.56 31.62
C GLY A 6 10.04 12.24 32.35
N ASN A 7 9.61 13.37 31.81
CA ASN A 7 8.39 14.09 32.18
C ASN A 7 7.19 13.13 32.24
N SER A 8 6.82 12.64 33.43
CA SER A 8 5.60 11.88 33.67
C SER A 8 4.40 12.83 33.78
N GLY A 9 4.15 13.56 32.69
CA GLY A 9 2.92 14.31 32.46
C GLY A 9 2.08 13.59 31.41
N GLY A 10 1.67 12.35 31.68
CA GLY A 10 0.85 11.55 30.76
C GLY A 10 -0.63 11.82 30.98
N SER A 11 -1.22 12.70 30.16
CA SER A 11 -2.66 12.70 29.86
C SER A 11 -2.97 11.46 29.03
N TRP A 12 -2.95 10.28 29.66
CA TRP A 12 -3.36 9.06 29.00
C TRP A 12 -4.88 9.02 29.00
N ALA A 13 -5.47 9.29 27.83
CA ALA A 13 -6.87 9.03 27.60
C ALA A 13 -7.05 7.52 27.42
N ASP A 14 -7.99 6.94 28.16
CA ASP A 14 -8.28 5.52 28.09
C ASP A 14 -8.53 5.11 26.64
N PRO A 15 -7.78 4.14 26.09
CA PRO A 15 -7.93 3.69 24.71
C PRO A 15 -9.28 3.00 24.46
N ASP A 16 -10.00 2.65 25.53
CA ASP A 16 -11.35 2.09 25.50
C ASP A 16 -12.45 3.16 25.66
N ASP A 17 -12.11 4.42 25.96
CA ASP A 17 -13.07 5.53 25.96
C ASP A 17 -13.16 6.09 24.55
N ALA A 18 -14.09 5.51 23.78
CA ALA A 18 -14.28 5.89 22.39
C ALA A 18 -14.79 7.34 22.30
N PRO A 19 -14.20 8.18 21.42
CA PRO A 19 -14.69 9.54 21.24
C PRO A 19 -16.14 9.52 20.77
N GLU A 20 -16.91 10.52 21.22
CA GLU A 20 -18.27 10.73 20.76
C GLU A 20 -18.33 10.78 19.23
N TRP A 21 -19.31 10.08 18.68
CA TRP A 21 -19.52 10.06 17.24
C TRP A 21 -19.97 11.43 16.77
N THR A 22 -19.24 12.02 15.83
CA THR A 22 -19.63 13.30 15.24
C THR A 22 -20.76 13.13 14.24
N ASP A 23 -21.54 14.19 14.01
CA ASP A 23 -22.65 14.18 13.04
C ASP A 23 -22.19 13.79 11.61
N ASP A 24 -20.99 14.24 11.22
CA ASP A 24 -20.32 13.85 9.97
C ASP A 24 -20.04 12.34 9.89
N MET A 25 -19.78 11.68 11.03
CA MET A 25 -19.58 10.23 11.09
C MET A 25 -20.91 9.49 10.99
N PHE A 26 -21.97 9.99 11.63
CA PHE A 26 -23.33 9.47 11.47
C PHE A 26 -23.87 9.63 10.05
N GLU A 27 -23.52 10.71 9.37
CA GLU A 27 -23.96 10.95 7.99
C GLU A 27 -23.32 9.96 7.01
N ARG A 28 -22.05 9.61 7.23
CA ARG A 28 -21.30 8.64 6.40
C ARG A 28 -21.52 7.19 6.78
N ALA A 29 -21.98 6.90 8.00
CA ALA A 29 -22.20 5.55 8.49
C ALA A 29 -23.37 4.83 7.80
N GLU A 30 -23.28 3.51 7.78
CA GLU A 30 -24.40 2.65 7.37
C GLU A 30 -25.53 2.78 8.40
N PHE A 31 -26.74 3.01 7.91
CA PHE A 31 -27.94 3.04 8.73
C PHE A 31 -28.81 1.83 8.41
N SER A 32 -28.93 0.95 9.40
CA SER A 32 -29.65 -0.32 9.33
C SER A 32 -30.59 -0.46 10.53
N ILE A 33 -31.80 -0.97 10.30
CA ILE A 33 -32.75 -1.32 11.36
C ILE A 33 -33.00 -2.83 11.27
N GLY A 34 -32.53 -3.58 12.26
CA GLY A 34 -32.44 -5.04 12.18
C GLY A 34 -31.53 -5.48 11.03
N ASP A 35 -31.97 -6.48 10.26
CA ASP A 35 -31.23 -6.98 9.09
C ASP A 35 -31.43 -6.15 7.81
N ARG A 36 -32.14 -5.02 7.89
CA ARG A 36 -32.48 -4.19 6.71
C ARG A 36 -31.64 -2.92 6.69
N VAL A 37 -30.76 -2.83 5.68
CA VAL A 37 -30.02 -1.62 5.34
C VAL A 37 -30.98 -0.59 4.71
N ILE A 38 -31.10 0.58 5.33
CA ILE A 38 -31.93 1.69 4.85
C ILE A 38 -31.08 2.68 4.06
N ARG A 39 -29.82 2.89 4.49
CA ARG A 39 -28.84 3.71 3.79
C ARG A 39 -27.45 3.07 3.92
N PRO A 40 -26.80 2.68 2.82
CA PRO A 40 -25.44 2.15 2.88
C PRO A 40 -24.46 3.26 3.31
N ALA A 41 -23.35 2.86 3.94
CA ALA A 41 -22.29 3.80 4.28
C ALA A 41 -21.73 4.49 3.02
N ASN A 42 -21.55 5.80 3.08
CA ASN A 42 -20.93 6.59 2.02
C ASN A 42 -19.59 7.12 2.53
N GLY A 43 -18.53 6.40 2.19
CA GLY A 43 -17.19 6.74 2.64
C GLY A 43 -16.23 5.63 2.31
N THR A 44 -15.19 5.96 1.56
CA THR A 44 -14.15 5.05 1.09
C THR A 44 -13.27 4.59 2.26
N LEU A 45 -13.79 3.74 3.15
CA LEU A 45 -12.94 2.75 3.82
C LEU A 45 -12.72 1.51 2.93
N THR A 46 -13.14 1.56 1.67
CA THR A 46 -12.55 0.73 0.62
C THR A 46 -11.13 1.26 0.38
N LYS A 47 -10.16 0.79 1.18
CA LYS A 47 -8.71 1.04 1.07
C LYS A 47 -8.37 1.76 -0.25
N PRO A 48 -8.01 3.05 -0.27
CA PRO A 48 -7.46 3.64 -1.48
C PRO A 48 -6.18 2.88 -1.78
N GLY A 49 -6.28 1.87 -2.66
CA GLY A 49 -5.13 1.17 -3.18
C GLY A 49 -4.20 2.19 -3.82
N ARG A 50 -2.91 1.86 -3.90
CA ARG A 50 -1.96 2.68 -4.68
C ARG A 50 -2.60 2.97 -6.05
N PRO A 51 -2.68 4.25 -6.47
CA PRO A 51 -3.26 4.59 -7.76
C PRO A 51 -2.64 3.72 -8.85
N LYS A 52 -3.50 3.12 -9.68
CA LYS A 52 -3.08 2.20 -10.73
C LYS A 52 -2.15 2.98 -11.67
N SER A 53 -0.95 2.44 -11.90
CA SER A 53 -0.01 3.08 -12.81
C SER A 53 -0.58 3.09 -14.22
N GLU A 54 -0.50 4.23 -14.92
CA GLU A 54 -1.01 4.40 -16.28
C GLU A 54 -0.38 3.41 -17.29
N ARG A 55 0.87 3.00 -17.05
CA ARG A 55 1.62 2.08 -17.90
C ARG A 55 2.31 0.99 -17.05
N PRO A 56 1.56 -0.01 -16.56
CA PRO A 56 2.15 -1.05 -15.74
C PRO A 56 3.05 -1.97 -16.59
N LYS A 57 4.09 -2.51 -15.97
CA LYS A 57 4.90 -3.59 -16.58
C LYS A 57 3.98 -4.77 -16.87
N ARG A 58 4.06 -5.32 -18.08
CA ARG A 58 3.30 -6.52 -18.46
C ARG A 58 4.15 -7.75 -18.20
N GLN A 59 3.60 -8.72 -17.48
CA GLN A 59 4.22 -10.03 -17.34
C GLN A 59 4.11 -10.75 -18.69
N VAL A 60 5.24 -11.18 -19.23
CA VAL A 60 5.32 -11.95 -20.48
C VAL A 60 6.15 -13.19 -20.25
N THR A 61 5.80 -14.27 -20.95
CA THR A 61 6.60 -15.51 -20.95
C THR A 61 7.58 -15.43 -22.11
N LEU A 62 8.85 -15.16 -21.82
CA LEU A 62 9.95 -15.14 -22.78
C LEU A 62 10.96 -16.21 -22.43
N ARG A 63 11.48 -16.92 -23.43
CA ARG A 63 12.63 -17.82 -23.27
C ARG A 63 13.90 -17.06 -23.61
N LEU A 64 14.84 -17.08 -22.69
CA LEU A 64 16.18 -16.52 -22.86
C LEU A 64 17.18 -17.67 -22.97
N ASP A 65 18.30 -17.41 -23.63
CA ASP A 65 19.44 -18.33 -23.65
C ASP A 65 19.99 -18.54 -22.23
N GLN A 66 20.55 -19.72 -21.96
CA GLN A 66 21.09 -20.08 -20.65
C GLN A 66 22.27 -19.17 -20.28
N ASP A 67 23.19 -18.92 -21.21
CA ASP A 67 24.37 -18.09 -20.97
C ASP A 67 23.99 -16.65 -20.59
N VAL A 68 22.90 -16.15 -21.19
CA VAL A 68 22.37 -14.81 -20.91
C VAL A 68 21.70 -14.76 -19.55
N LEU A 69 20.92 -15.78 -19.21
CA LEU A 69 20.24 -15.88 -17.92
C LEU A 69 21.25 -15.94 -16.77
N ASP A 70 22.32 -16.72 -16.94
CA ASP A 70 23.35 -16.92 -15.93
C ASP A 70 24.12 -15.61 -15.68
N LYS A 71 24.59 -14.94 -16.75
CA LYS A 71 25.22 -13.60 -16.64
C LYS A 71 24.33 -12.57 -15.96
N LEU A 72 23.03 -12.59 -16.25
CA LEU A 72 22.08 -11.70 -15.59
C LEU A 72 21.95 -12.06 -14.11
N ARG A 73 21.83 -13.34 -13.75
CA ARG A 73 21.71 -13.78 -12.36
C ARG A 73 22.97 -13.50 -11.53
N GLU A 74 24.16 -13.61 -12.13
CA GLU A 74 25.44 -13.25 -11.50
C GLU A 74 25.48 -11.78 -11.05
N SER A 75 24.74 -10.89 -11.72
CA SER A 75 24.61 -9.50 -11.30
C SER A 75 23.85 -9.29 -9.97
N GLY A 76 23.33 -10.36 -9.37
CA GLY A 76 22.73 -10.37 -8.04
C GLY A 76 21.28 -9.88 -8.00
N PRO A 77 20.75 -9.56 -6.80
CA PRO A 77 19.37 -9.14 -6.60
C PRO A 77 18.96 -8.02 -7.56
N GLY A 78 17.76 -8.10 -8.13
CA GLY A 78 17.26 -7.12 -9.10
C GLY A 78 17.71 -7.33 -10.55
N TRP A 79 18.28 -8.48 -10.90
CA TRP A 79 18.70 -8.79 -12.27
C TRP A 79 17.59 -8.67 -13.32
N GLN A 80 16.34 -8.95 -12.95
CA GLN A 80 15.19 -8.76 -13.86
C GLN A 80 14.95 -7.29 -14.21
N SER A 81 15.16 -6.37 -13.26
CA SER A 81 15.09 -4.94 -13.52
C SER A 81 16.23 -4.48 -14.43
N ARG A 82 17.46 -4.99 -14.22
CA ARG A 82 18.58 -4.72 -15.14
C ARG A 82 18.32 -5.27 -16.54
N ALA A 83 17.76 -6.48 -16.64
CA ALA A 83 17.38 -7.07 -17.92
C ALA A 83 16.37 -6.19 -18.65
N ASN A 84 15.36 -5.66 -17.94
CA ASN A 84 14.40 -4.72 -18.52
C ASN A 84 15.07 -3.43 -19.04
N GLU A 85 16.03 -2.87 -18.30
CA GLU A 85 16.77 -1.68 -18.74
C GLU A 85 17.62 -1.94 -19.99
N ILE A 86 18.26 -3.12 -20.07
CA ILE A 86 19.03 -3.53 -21.26
C ILE A 86 18.10 -3.66 -22.47
N LEU A 87 16.97 -4.34 -22.31
CA LEU A 87 15.97 -4.48 -23.37
C LEU A 87 15.44 -3.13 -23.82
N LYS A 88 15.14 -2.23 -22.86
CA LYS A 88 14.68 -0.87 -23.14
C LYS A 88 15.68 -0.08 -24.00
N LYS A 89 16.97 -0.14 -23.64
CA LYS A 89 18.06 0.47 -24.43
C LYS A 89 18.18 -0.14 -25.82
N ALA A 90 18.06 -1.46 -25.95
CA ALA A 90 18.18 -2.15 -27.23
C ALA A 90 17.04 -1.81 -28.21
N VAL A 91 15.82 -1.61 -27.71
CA VAL A 91 14.67 -1.23 -28.55
C VAL A 91 14.51 0.29 -28.75
N GLY A 92 15.36 1.10 -28.13
CA GLY A 92 15.34 2.57 -28.25
C GLY A 92 14.16 3.24 -27.54
N ALA A 93 13.65 2.66 -26.46
CA ALA A 93 12.50 3.16 -25.69
C ALA A 93 12.87 3.91 -24.40
#